data_AF-A0A353BDI3-F1
#
_entry.id   AF-A0A353BDI3-F1
#
_cell.length_a   1.000
_cell.length_b   1.000
_cell.length_c   1.000
_cell.angle_alpha   90.00
_cell.angle_beta   90.00
_cell.angle_gamma   90.00
#
_symmetry.space_group_name_H-M   'P 1'
#
loop_
_entity.id
_entity.type
_entity.pdbx_description
1 polymer ?
#
loop_
_entity_poly.entity_id
_entity_poly.type
_entity_poly.pdbx_seq_one_letter_code
_entity_poly.pdbx_strand_id
1 'polypeptide(L)'
;MPLVTGCGGGGDEAPTASTSNPQSSSQAEQPNAQAAAPQIEIVQNGASQPAAETVAIFLDSLRRGNEEVANGALTKKAREEVAKSSWVMQPLGTPEGRFEIGRVSYTDPTKEVALVECLWQEPAAEGETAVATDIVCEVRQEPGEGWRISGLAISIPDTEDAIVLDFEDSAALKQTLDAATGTPATPAGQPAQTPGQVAGQLPTQQLPTQQLPPPAQYAPPTQQPAAGNVQTALPPLPGGPIKR
;
A
#
# COMPACT_ATOMS: atom_id res chain seq x y z
N MET A 1 -10.87 -67.54 16.31
CA MET A 1 -12.06 -67.64 15.41
C MET A 1 -13.24 -68.04 16.30
N PRO A 2 -14.42 -67.41 16.24
CA PRO A 2 -15.17 -67.17 15.00
C PRO A 2 -15.60 -65.71 14.75
N LEU A 3 -15.86 -65.44 13.47
CA LEU A 3 -16.60 -64.30 12.93
C LEU A 3 -18.10 -64.50 13.15
N VAL A 4 -18.88 -63.41 13.23
CA VAL A 4 -20.28 -63.44 12.80
C VAL A 4 -20.68 -62.13 12.12
N THR A 5 -21.09 -62.31 10.87
CA THR A 5 -21.67 -61.37 9.91
C THR A 5 -23.12 -61.07 10.28
N GLY A 6 -23.53 -59.80 10.19
CA GLY A 6 -24.93 -59.39 10.23
C GLY A 6 -25.36 -58.83 8.88
N CYS A 7 -26.19 -59.59 8.16
CA CYS A 7 -26.87 -59.23 6.92
C CYS A 7 -28.38 -59.46 7.13
N GLY A 8 -29.23 -58.55 6.64
CA GLY A 8 -30.69 -58.69 6.53
C GLY A 8 -31.38 -57.33 6.59
N GLY A 9 -32.29 -56.93 5.70
CA GLY A 9 -32.94 -57.61 4.58
C GLY A 9 -34.42 -57.15 4.46
N GLY A 10 -34.85 -56.77 3.26
CA GLY A 10 -36.27 -56.66 2.82
C GLY A 10 -36.91 -55.26 2.93
N GLY A 11 -37.68 -54.74 1.95
CA GLY A 11 -38.13 -55.27 0.66
C GLY A 11 -39.08 -54.27 -0.05
N ASP A 12 -39.24 -54.51 -1.35
CA ASP A 12 -40.27 -54.16 -2.36
C ASP A 12 -41.09 -52.85 -2.30
N GLU A 13 -41.11 -52.13 -3.43
CA GLU A 13 -42.30 -51.93 -4.30
C GLU A 13 -41.92 -51.16 -5.61
N ALA A 14 -42.45 -51.60 -6.76
CA ALA A 14 -42.25 -51.04 -8.12
C ALA A 14 -43.53 -50.29 -8.59
N PRO A 15 -43.70 -49.91 -9.89
CA PRO A 15 -42.91 -49.07 -10.81
C PRO A 15 -43.75 -47.88 -11.36
N THR A 16 -43.16 -46.92 -12.10
CA THR A 16 -43.86 -46.25 -13.24
C THR A 16 -42.92 -45.42 -14.13
N ALA A 17 -42.86 -45.84 -15.40
CA ALA A 17 -42.86 -45.09 -16.66
C ALA A 17 -41.95 -43.85 -16.92
N SER A 18 -41.09 -44.05 -17.92
CA SER A 18 -40.84 -43.19 -19.11
C SER A 18 -40.20 -41.81 -18.94
N THR A 19 -39.03 -41.63 -19.56
CA THR A 19 -38.86 -40.80 -20.79
C THR A 19 -37.39 -40.72 -21.21
N SER A 20 -37.16 -40.93 -22.50
CA SER A 20 -35.92 -40.88 -23.26
C SER A 20 -35.29 -39.48 -23.35
N ASN A 21 -33.95 -39.35 -23.31
CA ASN A 21 -33.13 -38.84 -24.43
C ASN A 21 -31.60 -38.82 -24.12
N PRO A 22 -30.73 -38.68 -25.15
CA PRO A 22 -29.39 -39.26 -25.18
C PRO A 22 -28.22 -38.27 -25.01
N GLN A 23 -27.03 -38.86 -24.86
CA GLN A 23 -25.72 -38.42 -25.40
C GLN A 23 -25.09 -37.12 -24.86
N SER A 24 -23.94 -37.25 -24.22
CA SER A 24 -22.68 -36.69 -24.75
C SER A 24 -21.47 -37.32 -24.06
N SER A 25 -20.68 -37.99 -24.88
CA SER A 25 -19.39 -38.58 -24.56
C SER A 25 -18.33 -37.50 -24.37
N SER A 26 -17.62 -37.60 -23.26
CA SER A 26 -16.17 -37.44 -23.13
C SER A 26 -15.51 -36.32 -23.95
N GLN A 27 -15.42 -35.13 -23.37
CA GLN A 27 -14.43 -34.13 -23.79
C GLN A 27 -13.09 -34.48 -23.14
N ALA A 28 -12.08 -34.67 -23.97
CA ALA A 28 -10.70 -34.93 -23.58
C ALA A 28 -10.13 -33.76 -22.76
N GLU A 29 -9.59 -34.08 -21.59
CA GLU A 29 -8.68 -33.23 -20.82
C GLU A 29 -7.37 -33.05 -21.60
N GLN A 30 -7.15 -31.83 -22.11
CA GLN A 30 -5.82 -31.33 -22.41
C GLN A 30 -5.24 -30.66 -21.16
N PRO A 31 -4.08 -31.07 -20.64
CA PRO A 31 -3.37 -30.27 -19.65
C PRO A 31 -2.68 -29.12 -20.38
N ASN A 32 -3.35 -27.97 -20.42
CA ASN A 32 -2.72 -26.72 -20.79
C ASN A 32 -1.89 -26.25 -19.59
N ALA A 33 -0.60 -26.60 -19.57
CA ALA A 33 0.38 -26.06 -18.63
C ALA A 33 0.63 -24.59 -18.98
N GLN A 34 -0.32 -23.73 -18.63
CA GLN A 34 -0.10 -22.29 -18.57
C GLN A 34 0.83 -22.07 -17.38
N ALA A 35 2.09 -21.71 -17.65
CA ALA A 35 3.02 -21.29 -16.61
C ALA A 35 2.38 -20.14 -15.82
N ALA A 36 1.97 -20.42 -14.59
CA ALA A 36 1.38 -19.45 -13.70
C ALA A 36 2.44 -18.38 -13.43
N ALA A 37 2.17 -17.14 -13.84
CA ALA A 37 2.92 -16.00 -13.36
C ALA A 37 2.87 -16.00 -11.82
N PRO A 38 3.95 -15.60 -11.12
CA PRO A 38 3.95 -15.53 -9.68
C PRO A 38 2.78 -14.65 -9.23
N GLN A 39 1.80 -15.25 -8.55
CA GLN A 39 0.63 -14.53 -8.08
C GLN A 39 0.96 -13.91 -6.73
N ILE A 40 0.89 -12.59 -6.65
CA ILE A 40 0.96 -11.83 -5.39
C ILE A 40 -0.26 -12.23 -4.56
N GLU A 41 -0.04 -12.77 -3.38
CA GLU A 41 -1.12 -13.15 -2.47
C GLU A 41 -1.55 -11.95 -1.64
N ILE A 42 -2.85 -11.66 -1.63
CA ILE A 42 -3.44 -10.54 -0.88
C ILE A 42 -4.48 -11.07 0.10
N VAL A 43 -4.26 -10.81 1.39
CA VAL A 43 -5.18 -11.14 2.49
C VAL A 43 -5.94 -9.88 2.89
N GLN A 44 -7.24 -9.81 2.62
CA GLN A 44 -8.05 -8.59 2.78
C GLN A 44 -8.29 -8.17 4.25
N ASN A 45 -8.35 -9.14 5.18
CA ASN A 45 -8.40 -8.89 6.61
C ASN A 45 -7.16 -9.50 7.25
N GLY A 46 -6.04 -8.80 7.13
CA GLY A 46 -4.71 -9.30 7.44
C GLY A 46 -4.36 -9.29 8.92
N ALA A 47 -5.23 -8.78 9.79
CA ALA A 47 -4.93 -8.60 11.22
C ALA A 47 -4.48 -9.88 11.95
N SER A 48 -4.87 -11.07 11.47
CA SER A 48 -4.43 -12.36 12.03
C SER A 48 -3.12 -12.91 11.43
N GLN A 49 -2.47 -12.17 10.53
CA GLN A 49 -1.21 -12.60 9.92
C GLN A 49 -0.02 -12.27 10.85
N PRO A 50 1.01 -13.13 10.95
CA PRO A 50 2.20 -12.85 11.77
C PRO A 50 2.94 -11.56 11.37
N ALA A 51 2.92 -11.24 10.06
CA ALA A 51 3.40 -9.97 9.52
C ALA A 51 2.66 -8.76 10.14
N ALA A 52 1.33 -8.85 10.22
CA ALA A 52 0.48 -7.81 10.80
C ALA A 52 0.69 -7.65 12.32
N GLU A 53 0.90 -8.74 13.05
CA GLU A 53 1.19 -8.70 14.49
C GLU A 53 2.46 -7.90 14.79
N THR A 54 3.51 -8.07 13.98
CA THR A 54 4.76 -7.30 14.10
C THR A 54 4.52 -5.81 13.88
N VAL A 55 3.71 -5.47 12.87
CA VAL A 55 3.35 -4.08 12.59
C VAL A 55 2.50 -3.47 13.72
N ALA A 56 1.57 -4.23 14.29
CA ALA A 56 0.78 -3.78 15.43
C ALA A 56 1.65 -3.47 16.65
N ILE A 57 2.64 -4.32 16.95
CA ILE A 57 3.61 -4.07 18.04
C ILE A 57 4.42 -2.80 17.78
N PHE A 58 4.89 -2.62 16.55
CA PHE A 58 5.66 -1.44 16.16
C PHE A 58 4.85 -0.15 16.26
N LEU A 59 3.65 -0.09 15.66
CA LEU A 59 2.79 1.09 15.71
C LEU A 59 2.34 1.40 17.14
N ASP A 60 2.04 0.40 17.96
CA ASP A 60 1.73 0.63 19.39
C ASP A 60 2.95 1.18 20.16
N SER A 61 4.15 0.72 19.81
CA SER A 61 5.39 1.20 20.42
C SER A 61 5.68 2.65 20.03
N LEU A 62 5.47 3.00 18.76
CA LEU A 62 5.54 4.40 18.29
C LEU A 62 4.52 5.28 19.00
N ARG A 63 3.26 4.84 19.09
CA ARG A 63 2.19 5.54 19.81
C ARG A 63 2.56 5.86 21.26
N ARG A 64 3.22 4.92 21.94
CA ARG A 64 3.60 5.03 23.35
C ARG A 64 4.97 5.68 23.57
N GLY A 65 5.70 6.00 22.50
CA GLY A 65 7.09 6.46 22.57
C GLY A 65 8.05 5.42 23.16
N ASN A 66 7.74 4.12 23.03
CA ASN A 66 8.63 3.05 23.47
C ASN A 66 9.64 2.72 22.37
N GLU A 67 10.68 3.55 22.28
CA GLU A 67 11.72 3.44 21.27
C GLU A 67 12.45 2.09 21.29
N GLU A 68 12.69 1.50 22.46
CA GLU A 68 13.41 0.23 22.58
C GLU A 68 12.65 -0.92 21.88
N VAL A 69 11.35 -1.02 22.13
CA VAL A 69 10.51 -2.05 21.52
C VAL A 69 10.33 -1.77 20.02
N ALA A 70 10.17 -0.51 19.64
CA ALA A 70 10.00 -0.13 18.25
C ALA A 70 11.28 -0.42 17.42
N ASN A 71 12.47 -0.14 17.96
CA ASN A 71 13.74 -0.55 17.34
C ASN A 71 13.91 -2.07 17.32
N GLY A 72 13.46 -2.79 18.36
CA GLY A 72 13.48 -4.25 18.41
C GLY A 72 12.63 -4.92 17.33
N ALA A 73 11.60 -4.23 16.82
CA ALA A 73 10.74 -4.71 15.74
C ALA A 73 11.32 -4.51 14.33
N LEU A 74 12.39 -3.72 14.18
CA LEU A 74 13.08 -3.52 12.90
C LEU A 74 13.91 -4.74 12.49
N THR A 75 14.21 -4.90 11.20
CA THR A 75 15.17 -5.93 10.73
C THR A 75 16.54 -5.69 11.34
N LYS A 76 17.39 -6.72 11.40
CA LYS A 76 18.77 -6.56 11.87
C LYS A 76 19.51 -5.49 11.07
N LYS A 77 19.38 -5.51 9.74
CA LYS A 77 19.99 -4.50 8.86
C LYS A 77 19.44 -3.11 9.17
N ALA A 78 18.14 -2.96 9.35
CA ALA A 78 17.52 -1.69 9.70
C ALA A 78 18.05 -1.15 11.03
N ARG A 79 18.18 -1.98 12.07
CA ARG A 79 18.78 -1.56 13.35
C ARG A 79 20.22 -1.07 13.19
N GLU A 80 21.02 -1.78 12.40
CA GLU A 80 22.42 -1.41 12.13
C GLU A 80 22.53 -0.09 11.34
N GLU A 81 21.66 0.14 10.36
CA GLU A 81 21.65 1.36 9.54
C GLU A 81 21.06 2.57 10.29
N VAL A 82 19.96 2.37 11.01
CA VAL A 82 19.38 3.41 11.87
C VAL A 82 20.38 3.84 12.94
N ALA A 83 21.14 2.93 13.55
CA ALA A 83 22.18 3.28 14.52
C ALA A 83 23.35 4.11 13.92
N LYS A 84 23.58 4.03 12.60
CA LYS A 84 24.54 4.89 11.90
C LYS A 84 23.96 6.27 11.59
N SER A 85 22.65 6.35 11.40
CA SER A 85 21.94 7.61 11.25
C SER A 85 21.78 8.28 12.62
N SER A 86 21.86 9.61 12.70
CA SER A 86 21.48 10.32 13.94
C SER A 86 19.95 10.42 14.10
N TRP A 87 19.21 9.50 13.48
CA TRP A 87 17.76 9.47 13.55
C TRP A 87 17.33 8.78 14.83
N VAL A 88 16.33 9.39 15.48
CA VAL A 88 15.69 8.90 16.70
C VAL A 88 14.25 8.61 16.31
N MET A 89 13.74 7.47 16.77
CA MET A 89 12.43 7.02 16.35
C MET A 89 11.37 7.88 17.04
N GLN A 90 10.76 8.79 16.27
CA GLN A 90 9.77 9.72 16.81
C GLN A 90 8.41 9.03 16.96
N PRO A 91 7.65 9.31 18.04
CA PRO A 91 6.26 8.90 18.16
C PRO A 91 5.45 9.34 16.94
N LEU A 92 4.62 8.44 16.43
CA LEU A 92 3.61 8.81 15.44
C LEU A 92 2.45 9.46 16.18
N GLY A 93 2.27 10.76 15.95
CA GLY A 93 1.12 11.51 16.43
C GLY A 93 0.94 11.52 17.95
N THR A 94 -0.32 11.52 18.42
CA THR A 94 -0.62 11.58 19.86
C THR A 94 -0.72 10.19 20.49
N PRO A 95 -0.44 10.05 21.81
CA PRO A 95 -0.63 8.79 22.52
C PRO A 95 -2.07 8.25 22.46
N GLU A 96 -3.05 9.12 22.25
CA GLU A 96 -4.48 8.81 22.11
C GLU A 96 -4.87 8.34 20.71
N GLY A 97 -3.94 8.38 19.75
CA GLY A 97 -4.10 7.86 18.40
C GLY A 97 -4.52 6.39 18.38
N ARG A 98 -5.20 5.99 17.32
CA ARG A 98 -5.66 4.61 17.10
C ARG A 98 -5.16 4.16 15.74
N PHE A 99 -4.97 2.85 15.59
CA PHE A 99 -4.66 2.28 14.29
C PHE A 99 -5.50 1.03 14.03
N GLU A 100 -5.77 0.79 12.76
CA GLU A 100 -6.43 -0.40 12.26
C GLU A 100 -5.53 -1.08 11.22
N ILE A 101 -5.30 -2.38 11.38
CA ILE A 101 -4.58 -3.17 10.38
C ILE A 101 -5.56 -3.62 9.30
N GLY A 102 -5.23 -3.32 8.05
CA GLY A 102 -6.00 -3.70 6.88
C GLY A 102 -5.43 -4.92 6.17
N ARG A 103 -5.02 -4.73 4.92
CA ARG A 103 -4.61 -5.81 4.01
C ARG A 103 -3.15 -6.18 4.21
N VAL A 104 -2.84 -7.45 3.99
CA VAL A 104 -1.45 -7.95 3.92
C VAL A 104 -1.23 -8.49 2.51
N SER A 105 -0.23 -7.95 1.81
CA SER A 105 0.13 -8.34 0.44
C SER A 105 1.55 -8.89 0.41
N TYR A 106 1.72 -10.15 0.01
CA TYR A 106 3.04 -10.77 -0.12
C TYR A 106 3.63 -10.45 -1.50
N THR A 107 4.80 -9.81 -1.54
CA THR A 107 5.38 -9.28 -2.79
C THR A 107 5.98 -10.36 -3.69
N ASP A 108 6.21 -11.54 -3.15
CA ASP A 108 6.86 -12.67 -3.80
C ASP A 108 6.19 -14.01 -3.43
N PRO A 109 6.33 -15.05 -4.28
CA PRO A 109 5.78 -16.38 -3.99
C PRO A 109 6.37 -17.07 -2.77
N THR A 110 7.59 -16.68 -2.37
CA THR A 110 8.27 -17.21 -1.18
C THR A 110 7.67 -16.65 0.11
N LYS A 111 6.85 -15.60 0.03
CA LYS A 111 6.19 -14.92 1.15
C LYS A 111 7.18 -14.51 2.23
N GLU A 112 8.38 -14.10 1.81
CA GLU A 112 9.42 -13.61 2.73
C GLU A 112 9.31 -12.10 2.94
N VAL A 113 8.62 -11.38 2.06
CA VAL A 113 8.34 -9.96 2.19
C VAL A 113 6.84 -9.71 2.07
N ALA A 114 6.32 -8.86 2.94
CA ALA A 114 4.92 -8.45 2.91
C ALA A 114 4.77 -6.94 3.11
N LEU A 115 3.76 -6.37 2.45
CA LEU A 115 3.27 -5.02 2.66
C LEU A 115 2.00 -5.09 3.50
N VAL A 116 2.02 -4.40 4.64
CA VAL A 116 0.89 -4.35 5.57
C VAL A 116 0.30 -2.95 5.56
N GLU A 117 -0.93 -2.84 5.08
CA GLU A 117 -1.68 -1.58 5.10
C GLU A 117 -2.28 -1.34 6.48
N CYS A 118 -2.17 -0.10 6.95
CA CYS A 118 -2.66 0.34 8.24
C CYS A 118 -3.31 1.71 8.06
N LEU A 119 -4.41 1.94 8.78
CA LEU A 119 -5.01 3.26 8.90
C LEU A 119 -4.68 3.80 10.29
N TRP A 120 -4.00 4.94 10.36
CA TRP A 120 -3.75 5.66 11.60
C TRP A 120 -4.76 6.79 11.76
N GLN A 121 -5.32 6.96 12.95
CA GLN A 121 -6.32 7.98 13.24
C GLN A 121 -5.97 8.74 14.52
N GLU A 122 -5.83 10.06 14.38
CA GLU A 122 -5.71 10.96 15.53
C GLU A 122 -7.08 11.25 16.14
N PRO A 123 -7.18 11.45 17.46
CA PRO A 123 -8.39 11.99 18.06
C PRO A 123 -8.68 13.36 17.46
N ALA A 124 -9.95 13.61 17.14
CA ALA A 124 -10.39 14.94 16.75
C ALA A 124 -10.16 15.92 17.91
N ALA A 125 -9.53 17.07 17.62
CA ALA A 125 -9.59 18.19 18.54
C ALA A 125 -11.02 18.74 18.61
N GLU A 126 -11.34 19.50 19.67
CA GLU A 126 -12.68 20.04 19.86
C GLU A 126 -13.09 20.94 18.68
N GLY A 127 -14.13 20.54 17.95
CA GLY A 127 -14.63 21.24 16.77
C GLY A 127 -13.98 20.85 15.44
N GLU A 128 -13.05 19.88 15.43
CA GLU A 128 -12.39 19.39 14.22
C GLU A 128 -12.88 18.00 13.80
N THR A 129 -12.65 17.64 12.54
CA THR A 129 -12.87 16.28 12.04
C THR A 129 -11.63 15.45 12.32
N ALA A 130 -11.81 14.20 12.77
CA ALA A 130 -10.69 13.28 12.94
C ALA A 130 -9.99 13.06 11.59
N VAL A 131 -8.66 13.21 11.58
CA VAL A 131 -7.83 12.97 10.39
C VAL A 131 -7.32 11.54 10.44
N ALA A 132 -7.48 10.83 9.32
CA ALA A 132 -6.93 9.51 9.12
C ALA A 132 -5.76 9.58 8.13
N THR A 133 -4.73 8.77 8.36
CA THR A 133 -3.50 8.72 7.56
C THR A 133 -3.22 7.27 7.20
N ASP A 134 -3.07 7.02 5.90
CA ASP A 134 -2.67 5.71 5.41
C ASP A 134 -1.18 5.48 5.67
N ILE A 135 -0.89 4.30 6.21
CA ILE A 135 0.46 3.83 6.50
C ILE A 135 0.64 2.46 5.84
N VAL A 136 1.75 2.26 5.14
CA VAL A 136 2.14 0.94 4.62
C VAL A 136 3.48 0.55 5.22
N CYS A 137 3.51 -0.57 5.93
CA CYS A 137 4.74 -1.13 6.50
C CYS A 137 5.27 -2.23 5.58
N GLU A 138 6.54 -2.15 5.21
CA GLU A 138 7.25 -3.28 4.62
C GLU A 138 7.83 -4.14 5.75
N VAL A 139 7.50 -5.43 5.75
CA VAL A 139 8.04 -6.41 6.68
C VAL A 139 8.72 -7.55 5.95
N ARG A 140 9.75 -8.10 6.58
CA ARG A 140 10.54 -9.23 6.08
C ARG A 140 10.62 -10.32 7.12
N GLN A 141 10.60 -11.56 6.65
CA GLN A 141 10.83 -12.75 7.44
C GLN A 141 12.34 -12.93 7.64
N GLU A 142 12.84 -12.72 8.86
CA GLU A 142 14.24 -13.01 9.22
C GLU A 142 14.38 -14.43 9.78
N PRO A 143 15.32 -15.25 9.26
CA PRO A 143 15.54 -16.60 9.75
C PRO A 143 15.87 -16.63 11.25
N GLY A 144 15.02 -17.32 12.03
CA GLY A 144 15.21 -17.46 13.49
C GLY A 144 14.76 -16.26 14.32
N GLU A 145 14.48 -15.11 13.73
CA GLU A 145 13.98 -13.91 14.43
C GLU A 145 12.48 -13.67 14.17
N GLY A 146 11.93 -14.14 13.05
CA GLY A 146 10.53 -13.94 12.69
C GLY A 146 10.34 -12.72 11.78
N TRP A 147 9.11 -12.22 11.68
CA TRP A 147 8.81 -11.00 10.92
C TRP A 147 9.41 -9.76 11.58
N ARG A 148 9.99 -8.88 10.78
CA ARG A 148 10.61 -7.62 11.21
C ARG A 148 10.39 -6.53 10.17
N ILE A 149 10.40 -5.27 10.58
CA ILE A 149 10.10 -4.12 9.71
C ILE A 149 11.36 -3.63 9.01
N SER A 150 11.30 -3.53 7.68
CA SER A 150 12.37 -2.97 6.85
C SER A 150 12.08 -1.53 6.43
N GLY A 151 10.82 -1.13 6.31
CA GLY A 151 10.45 0.21 5.87
C GLY A 151 9.03 0.63 6.23
N LEU A 152 8.77 1.93 6.10
CA LEU A 152 7.50 2.58 6.41
C LEU A 152 7.19 3.63 5.35
N ALA A 153 5.98 3.59 4.79
CA ALA A 153 5.45 4.65 3.93
C ALA A 153 4.25 5.31 4.63
N ILE A 154 4.23 6.64 4.65
CA ILE A 154 3.14 7.44 5.24
C ILE A 154 2.59 8.38 4.17
N SER A 155 1.31 8.27 3.88
CA SER A 155 0.64 9.14 2.91
C SER A 155 0.50 10.56 3.46
N ILE A 156 0.71 11.57 2.61
CA ILE A 156 0.48 12.97 2.97
C ILE A 156 -0.98 13.32 2.65
N PRO A 157 -1.79 13.75 3.63
CA PRO A 157 -3.19 14.11 3.41
C PRO A 157 -3.35 15.12 2.27
N ASP A 158 -4.44 14.97 1.51
CA ASP A 158 -4.80 15.82 0.37
C ASP A 158 -3.78 15.84 -0.80
N THR A 159 -2.82 14.90 -0.81
CA THR A 159 -1.87 14.71 -1.91
C THR A 159 -1.77 13.24 -2.32
N GLU A 160 -1.17 12.97 -3.48
CA GLU A 160 -0.81 11.61 -3.90
C GLU A 160 0.61 11.22 -3.46
N ASP A 161 1.28 12.08 -2.69
CA ASP A 161 2.65 11.87 -2.24
C ASP A 161 2.69 11.04 -0.95
N ALA A 162 3.76 10.26 -0.79
CA ALA A 162 4.04 9.52 0.42
C ALA A 162 5.49 9.73 0.86
N ILE A 163 5.69 9.85 2.17
CA ILE A 163 7.00 9.86 2.80
C ILE A 163 7.41 8.41 2.99
N VAL A 164 8.47 7.97 2.31
CA VAL A 164 9.02 6.62 2.44
C VAL A 164 10.29 6.67 3.29
N LEU A 165 10.24 5.98 4.42
CA LEU A 165 11.36 5.73 5.32
C LEU A 165 11.86 4.31 5.08
N ASP A 166 12.95 4.19 4.33
CA ASP A 166 13.70 2.93 4.21
C ASP A 166 14.68 2.83 5.38
N PHE A 167 14.40 1.95 6.34
CA PHE A 167 15.26 1.82 7.52
C PHE A 167 16.53 1.03 7.21
N GLU A 168 16.57 0.29 6.11
CA GLU A 168 17.71 -0.52 5.69
C GLU A 168 18.71 0.23 4.78
N ASP A 169 18.47 1.51 4.52
CA ASP A 169 19.36 2.42 3.80
C ASP A 169 19.46 3.77 4.54
N SER A 170 20.53 3.93 5.32
CA SER A 170 20.75 5.16 6.10
C SER A 170 20.92 6.41 5.25
N ALA A 171 21.38 6.30 4.00
CA ALA A 171 21.53 7.44 3.08
C ALA A 171 20.16 7.89 2.55
N ALA A 172 19.33 6.95 2.11
CA ALA A 172 17.96 7.22 1.69
C ALA A 172 17.13 7.78 2.86
N LEU A 173 17.22 7.17 4.04
CA LEU A 173 16.55 7.64 5.25
C LEU A 173 16.91 9.08 5.58
N LYS A 174 18.21 9.41 5.59
CA LYS A 174 18.70 10.77 5.85
C LYS A 174 18.15 11.76 4.82
N GLN A 175 18.16 11.40 3.54
CA GLN A 175 17.64 12.26 2.48
C GLN A 175 16.15 12.57 2.68
N THR A 176 15.34 11.56 3.03
CA THR A 176 13.91 11.76 3.31
C THR A 176 13.70 12.69 4.52
N LEU A 177 14.49 12.52 5.58
CA LEU A 177 14.40 13.35 6.79
C LEU A 177 14.84 14.80 6.56
N ASP A 178 15.93 15.01 5.82
CA ASP A 178 16.42 16.33 5.46
C ASP A 178 15.35 17.07 4.61
N ALA A 179 14.73 16.37 3.65
CA ALA A 179 13.63 16.91 2.85
C ALA A 179 12.40 17.26 3.70
N ALA A 180 12.00 16.40 4.64
CA ALA A 180 10.83 16.62 5.51
C ALA A 180 11.04 17.76 6.52
N THR A 181 12.28 18.00 6.97
CA THR A 181 12.62 19.09 7.91
C THR A 181 12.92 20.43 7.23
N GLY A 182 12.85 20.49 5.90
CA GLY A 182 13.18 21.68 5.12
C GLY A 182 14.67 22.02 5.16
N THR A 183 15.53 21.08 5.55
CA THR A 183 16.97 21.24 5.43
C THR A 183 17.34 20.84 4.01
N PRO A 184 17.68 21.77 3.10
CA PRO A 184 17.97 21.39 1.73
C PRO A 184 19.16 20.43 1.73
N ALA A 185 18.92 19.20 1.30
CA ALA A 185 19.98 18.28 0.91
C ALA A 185 20.83 19.02 -0.12
N THR A 186 22.04 19.41 0.28
CA THR A 186 23.01 19.97 -0.66
C THR A 186 23.30 18.85 -1.65
N PRO A 187 23.00 18.99 -2.95
CA PRO A 187 23.29 17.94 -3.91
C PRO A 187 24.81 17.76 -3.97
N ALA A 188 25.32 16.71 -3.34
CA ALA A 188 26.68 16.25 -3.54
C ALA A 188 26.75 15.62 -4.94
N GLY A 189 27.08 16.43 -5.95
CA GLY A 189 27.32 15.89 -7.29
C GLY A 189 26.94 16.78 -8.47
N GLN A 190 27.16 18.09 -8.41
CA GLN A 190 27.50 18.82 -9.64
C GLN A 190 28.95 19.28 -9.50
N PRO A 191 29.87 18.87 -10.40
CA PRO A 191 31.22 19.40 -10.37
C PRO A 191 31.15 20.92 -10.53
N ALA A 192 31.69 21.60 -9.52
CA ALA A 192 31.89 23.03 -9.51
C ALA A 192 32.60 23.44 -10.80
N GLN A 193 31.91 24.17 -11.66
CA GLN A 193 32.57 24.93 -12.71
C GLN A 193 33.35 26.06 -12.03
N THR A 194 34.66 25.87 -11.98
CA THR A 194 35.63 26.75 -11.33
C THR A 194 35.55 28.17 -11.90
N PRO A 195 35.45 29.22 -11.07
CA PRO A 195 35.55 30.59 -11.55
C PRO A 195 37.01 30.94 -11.86
N GLY A 196 37.26 31.18 -13.14
CA GLY A 196 38.21 32.21 -13.58
C GLY A 196 39.56 31.72 -14.06
N GLN A 197 39.71 31.61 -15.40
CA GLN A 197 40.84 32.20 -16.15
C GLN A 197 40.38 32.41 -17.60
N VAL A 198 40.21 33.67 -18.02
CA VAL A 198 40.78 34.22 -19.27
C VAL A 198 40.65 35.74 -19.24
N ALA A 199 41.77 36.38 -18.89
CA ALA A 199 41.99 37.78 -19.20
C ALA A 199 42.26 37.93 -20.71
N GLY A 200 41.55 38.86 -21.34
CA GLY A 200 41.98 39.57 -22.54
C GLY A 200 41.70 38.90 -23.87
N GLN A 201 40.58 39.27 -24.50
CA GLN A 201 40.50 39.74 -25.89
C GLN A 201 39.05 40.10 -26.25
N LEU A 202 38.81 41.39 -26.56
CA LEU A 202 37.59 41.88 -27.23
C LEU A 202 37.57 41.34 -28.68
N PRO A 203 36.42 40.86 -29.14
CA PRO A 203 35.76 41.58 -30.24
C PRO A 203 34.27 41.83 -29.98
N THR A 204 33.84 43.01 -30.40
CA THR A 204 32.46 43.47 -30.56
C THR A 204 31.58 42.45 -31.29
N GLN A 205 30.53 41.94 -30.66
CA GLN A 205 29.36 41.34 -31.32
C GLN A 205 28.09 41.78 -30.60
N GLN A 206 27.15 42.27 -31.41
CA GLN A 206 25.95 43.01 -31.06
C GLN A 206 24.93 42.16 -30.28
N LEU A 207 24.23 42.75 -29.31
CA LEU A 207 23.04 42.13 -28.72
C LEU A 207 21.91 42.11 -29.77
N PRO A 208 21.26 40.96 -30.03
CA PRO A 208 19.91 40.96 -30.57
C PRO A 208 18.96 41.36 -29.43
N THR A 209 18.26 42.48 -29.62
CA THR A 209 17.03 42.79 -28.86
C THR A 209 16.00 41.69 -29.14
N GLN A 210 15.91 40.70 -28.26
CA GLN A 210 14.76 39.80 -28.19
C GLN A 210 13.58 40.61 -27.66
N GLN A 211 12.74 41.02 -28.60
CA GLN A 211 11.49 41.71 -28.41
C GLN A 211 10.52 40.80 -27.65
N LEU A 212 10.09 41.22 -26.45
CA LEU A 212 9.05 40.56 -25.68
C LEU A 212 7.76 40.48 -26.53
N PRO A 213 7.09 39.31 -26.59
CA PRO A 213 5.76 39.23 -27.20
C PRO A 213 4.73 40.01 -26.35
N PRO A 214 3.74 40.64 -26.98
CA PRO A 214 2.68 41.36 -26.25
C PRO A 214 1.81 40.38 -25.43
N PRO A 215 1.19 40.84 -24.33
CA PRO A 215 0.29 40.02 -23.54
C PRO A 215 -0.93 39.59 -24.36
N ALA A 216 -1.21 38.29 -24.38
CA ALA A 216 -2.43 37.75 -24.93
C ALA A 216 -3.62 38.31 -24.16
N GLN A 217 -4.55 38.92 -24.89
CA GLN A 217 -5.84 39.35 -24.35
C GLN A 217 -6.65 38.10 -24.00
N TYR A 218 -6.88 37.87 -22.72
CA TYR A 218 -7.83 36.87 -22.24
C TYR A 218 -9.23 37.24 -22.73
N ALA A 219 -9.76 36.45 -23.66
CA ALA A 219 -11.19 36.44 -23.97
C ALA A 219 -11.96 35.78 -22.81
N PRO A 220 -13.15 36.27 -22.44
CA PRO A 220 -13.99 35.61 -21.46
C PRO A 220 -14.46 34.24 -21.99
N PRO A 221 -14.63 33.23 -21.11
CA PRO A 221 -15.13 31.93 -21.54
C PRO A 221 -16.56 32.06 -22.06
N THR A 222 -16.75 31.68 -23.32
CA THR A 222 -18.06 31.42 -23.91
C THR A 222 -18.76 30.29 -23.16
N GLN A 223 -20.00 30.56 -22.75
CA GLN A 223 -20.91 29.61 -22.14
C GLN A 223 -21.07 28.37 -23.02
N GLN A 224 -20.74 27.22 -22.45
CA GLN A 224 -21.03 25.91 -23.03
C GLN A 224 -22.53 25.65 -22.90
N PRO A 225 -23.24 25.27 -23.98
CA PRO A 225 -24.66 24.94 -23.90
C PRO A 225 -24.87 23.65 -23.08
N ALA A 226 -25.94 23.70 -22.25
CA ALA A 226 -26.41 22.61 -21.42
C ALA A 226 -26.63 21.33 -22.23
N ALA A 227 -25.79 20.32 -21.97
CA ALA A 227 -26.07 18.94 -22.36
C ALA A 227 -27.08 18.35 -21.37
N GLY A 228 -28.08 17.68 -21.92
CA GLY A 228 -29.32 17.34 -21.24
C GLY A 228 -29.21 16.37 -20.08
N ASN A 229 -30.21 16.47 -19.21
CA ASN A 229 -30.62 15.45 -18.24
C ASN A 229 -30.60 14.04 -18.86
N VAL A 230 -29.67 13.20 -18.40
CA VAL A 230 -29.87 11.76 -18.36
C VAL A 230 -30.18 11.38 -16.91
N GLN A 231 -31.47 11.29 -16.66
CA GLN A 231 -32.04 10.81 -15.41
C GLN A 231 -31.84 9.29 -15.38
N THR A 232 -30.73 8.83 -14.79
CA THR A 232 -30.52 7.39 -14.56
C THR A 232 -31.40 6.98 -13.38
N ALA A 233 -32.59 6.49 -13.69
CA ALA A 233 -33.52 5.96 -12.71
C ALA A 233 -32.92 4.76 -11.98
N LEU A 234 -32.96 4.80 -10.64
CA LEU A 234 -32.77 3.62 -9.79
C LEU A 234 -33.80 2.54 -10.15
N PRO A 235 -33.43 1.26 -10.20
CA PRO A 235 -34.42 0.18 -10.22
C PRO A 235 -35.14 0.08 -8.86
N PRO A 236 -36.45 -0.20 -8.83
CA PRO A 236 -37.19 -0.37 -7.59
C PRO A 236 -36.79 -1.65 -6.85
N LEU A 237 -36.61 -1.53 -5.54
CA LEU A 237 -36.46 -2.64 -4.60
C LEU A 237 -37.75 -3.47 -4.55
N PRO A 238 -37.72 -4.81 -4.68
CA PRO A 238 -38.88 -5.65 -4.42
C PRO A 238 -39.17 -5.72 -2.91
N GLY A 239 -40.09 -4.89 -2.45
CA GLY A 239 -40.71 -5.00 -1.13
C GLY A 239 -41.71 -6.16 -1.09
N GLY A 240 -41.34 -7.26 -0.44
CA GLY A 240 -42.27 -8.31 -0.03
C GLY A 240 -42.91 -8.00 1.33
N PRO A 241 -44.19 -8.35 1.57
CA PRO A 241 -44.86 -8.05 2.83
C PRO A 241 -44.37 -8.94 3.97
N ILE A 242 -43.94 -8.29 5.07
CA ILE A 242 -43.74 -8.95 6.36
C ILE A 242 -45.14 -9.23 6.96
N LYS A 243 -45.52 -10.51 7.02
CA LYS A 243 -46.66 -10.94 7.83
C LYS A 243 -46.27 -10.84 9.31
N ARG A 244 -47.13 -10.16 10.09
CA ARG A 244 -47.12 -10.19 11.56
C ARG A 244 -47.47 -11.58 12.08
#